data_AF-A0A8J6EGS8-F1
#
_entry.id   AF-A0A8J6EGS8-F1
#
_cell.length_a   1.000
_cell.length_b   1.000
_cell.length_c   1.000
_cell.angle_alpha   90.00
_cell.angle_beta   90.00
_cell.angle_gamma   90.00
#
_symmetry.space_group_name_H-M   'P 1'
#
loop_
_entity.id
_entity.type
_entity.pdbx_description
1 polymer ?
#
loop_
_entity_poly.entity_id
_entity_poly.type
_entity_poly.pdbx_seq_one_letter_code
_entity_poly.pdbx_strand_id
1 'polypeptide(L)'
;MTNFIYLLASKGYKFDNQSFPNIVFQKKAADTSIGWALGYMLNLTNMIPAEQASILKATTFSSWAALIFLFVVILLVALILLFGTFRSSKQETI
;
A
#
# COMPACT_ATOMS: atom_id res chain seq x y z
N MET A 1 -43.46 -17.20 -1.75
CA MET A 1 -41.99 -17.15 -1.67
C MET A 1 -41.42 -15.73 -1.81
N THR A 2 -42.03 -14.85 -2.60
CA THR A 2 -41.65 -13.43 -2.78
C THR A 2 -41.82 -12.55 -1.53
N ASN A 3 -42.87 -12.79 -0.73
CA ASN A 3 -43.12 -12.01 0.49
C ASN A 3 -42.01 -12.15 1.54
N PHE A 4 -41.36 -13.33 1.62
CA PHE A 4 -40.25 -13.56 2.55
C PHE A 4 -39.03 -12.71 2.20
N ILE A 5 -38.64 -12.68 0.92
CA ILE A 5 -37.49 -11.89 0.45
C ILE A 5 -37.76 -10.39 0.63
N TYR A 6 -38.99 -9.94 0.33
CA TYR A 6 -39.41 -8.55 0.54
C TYR A 6 -39.33 -8.13 2.01
N LEU A 7 -39.86 -8.95 2.92
CA LEU A 7 -39.81 -8.70 4.36
C LEU A 7 -38.38 -8.74 4.90
N LEU A 8 -37.54 -9.64 4.42
CA LEU A 8 -36.12 -9.71 4.80
C LEU A 8 -35.36 -8.44 4.39
N ALA A 9 -35.54 -8.00 3.14
CA ALA A 9 -34.87 -6.80 2.63
C ALA A 9 -35.34 -5.52 3.33
N SER A 10 -36.65 -5.36 3.49
CA SER A 10 -37.25 -4.14 4.08
C SER A 10 -37.20 -4.11 5.61
N LYS A 11 -37.59 -5.19 6.29
CA LYS A 11 -37.66 -5.23 7.77
C LYS A 11 -36.38 -5.75 8.42
N GLY A 12 -35.69 -6.70 7.78
CA GLY A 12 -34.46 -7.29 8.30
C GLY A 12 -33.25 -6.38 8.05
N TYR A 13 -32.95 -6.13 6.78
CA TYR A 13 -31.81 -5.30 6.36
C TYR A 13 -32.10 -3.80 6.29
N LYS A 14 -33.36 -3.39 6.51
CA LYS A 14 -33.79 -1.97 6.52
C LYS A 14 -33.49 -1.23 5.22
N PHE A 15 -33.54 -1.92 4.08
CA PHE A 15 -33.47 -1.25 2.79
C PHE A 15 -34.74 -0.42 2.57
N ASP A 16 -34.55 0.80 2.10
CA ASP A 16 -35.62 1.78 1.81
C ASP A 16 -35.74 1.97 0.30
N ASN A 17 -36.81 2.61 -0.15
CA ASN A 17 -37.09 2.85 -1.57
C ASN A 17 -35.97 3.62 -2.31
N GLN A 18 -35.10 4.31 -1.58
CA GLN A 18 -33.92 5.00 -2.11
C GLN A 18 -32.69 4.08 -2.26
N SER A 19 -32.55 3.03 -1.43
CA SER A 19 -31.41 2.11 -1.48
C SER A 19 -31.70 0.82 -2.24
N PHE A 20 -32.99 0.45 -2.39
CA PHE A 20 -33.42 -0.71 -3.15
C PHE A 20 -33.04 -0.68 -4.65
N PRO A 21 -33.09 0.46 -5.35
CA PRO A 21 -32.65 0.54 -6.75
C PRO A 21 -31.16 0.25 -6.96
N ASN A 22 -30.34 0.36 -5.91
CA ASN A 22 -28.91 0.03 -5.97
C ASN A 22 -28.64 -1.48 -5.79
N ILE A 23 -29.66 -2.30 -5.52
CA ILE A 23 -29.53 -3.75 -5.36
C ILE A 23 -29.73 -4.41 -6.72
N VAL A 24 -28.66 -4.99 -7.26
CA VAL A 24 -28.72 -5.72 -8.53
C VAL A 24 -28.66 -7.22 -8.24
N PHE A 25 -29.75 -7.91 -8.53
CA PHE A 25 -29.83 -9.37 -8.39
C PHE A 25 -29.16 -10.06 -9.58
N GLN A 26 -27.85 -10.29 -9.45
CA GLN A 26 -27.04 -10.99 -10.44
C GLN A 26 -26.57 -12.35 -9.91
N LYS A 27 -26.73 -13.38 -10.74
CA LYS A 27 -26.26 -14.75 -10.44
C LYS A 27 -24.85 -15.03 -10.97
N LYS A 28 -24.37 -14.23 -11.93
CA LYS A 28 -23.11 -14.39 -12.63
C LYS A 28 -22.44 -13.03 -12.79
N ALA A 29 -21.12 -12.99 -12.61
CA ALA A 29 -20.28 -11.85 -12.96
C ALA A 29 -19.20 -12.36 -13.92
N ALA A 30 -19.04 -11.70 -15.07
CA ALA A 30 -18.30 -12.22 -16.21
C ALA A 30 -18.83 -13.62 -16.63
N ASP A 31 -18.09 -14.69 -16.34
CA ASP A 31 -18.47 -16.07 -16.68
C ASP A 31 -18.58 -17.01 -15.47
N THR A 32 -18.34 -16.49 -14.26
CA THR A 32 -18.27 -17.30 -13.04
C THR A 32 -19.49 -17.07 -12.15
N SER A 33 -20.00 -18.15 -11.55
CA SER A 33 -21.09 -18.07 -10.58
C SER A 33 -20.65 -17.29 -9.34
N ILE A 34 -21.37 -16.22 -9.01
CA ILE A 34 -21.10 -15.38 -7.84
C ILE A 34 -21.48 -16.17 -6.60
N GLY A 35 -20.52 -16.44 -5.71
CA GLY A 35 -20.76 -17.14 -4.47
C GLY A 35 -19.51 -17.37 -3.64
N TRP A 36 -19.72 -17.80 -2.39
CA TRP A 36 -18.66 -18.10 -1.42
C TRP A 36 -17.61 -19.08 -1.93
N ALA A 37 -17.96 -19.96 -2.89
CA ALA A 37 -17.03 -20.92 -3.50
C ALA A 37 -15.84 -20.25 -4.22
N LEU A 38 -16.07 -19.10 -4.89
CA LEU A 38 -15.00 -18.39 -5.58
C LEU A 38 -14.04 -17.71 -4.57
N GLY A 39 -14.59 -17.09 -3.53
CA GLY A 39 -13.79 -16.53 -2.43
C GLY A 39 -13.04 -17.61 -1.64
N TYR A 40 -13.64 -18.79 -1.48
CA TYR A 40 -13.02 -19.95 -0.85
C TYR A 40 -11.85 -20.49 -1.68
N MET A 41 -12.02 -20.60 -3.00
CA MET A 41 -10.94 -20.99 -3.91
C MET A 41 -9.80 -19.96 -3.89
N LEU A 42 -10.12 -18.67 -3.88
CA LEU A 42 -9.14 -17.58 -3.77
C LEU A 42 -8.38 -17.56 -2.43
N ASN A 43 -9.04 -17.93 -1.34
CA ASN A 43 -8.42 -18.07 -0.02
C ASN A 43 -7.47 -19.28 0.03
N LEU A 44 -7.84 -20.40 -0.59
CA LEU A 44 -7.00 -21.60 -0.65
C LEU A 44 -5.80 -21.45 -1.60
N THR A 45 -5.93 -20.66 -2.67
CA THR A 45 -4.81 -20.40 -3.59
C THR A 45 -3.91 -19.24 -3.16
N ASN A 46 -4.18 -18.61 -2.00
CA ASN A 46 -3.43 -17.46 -1.50
C ASN A 46 -3.27 -16.35 -2.58
N MET A 47 -4.22 -16.26 -3.51
CA MET A 47 -4.22 -15.31 -4.63
C MET A 47 -4.91 -14.00 -4.29
N ILE A 48 -5.60 -13.92 -3.15
CA ILE A 48 -5.89 -12.65 -2.51
C ILE A 48 -4.62 -12.33 -1.73
N PRO A 49 -3.78 -11.40 -2.21
CA PRO A 49 -2.55 -11.08 -1.51
C PRO A 49 -2.97 -10.50 -0.15
N ALA A 50 -2.80 -11.29 0.91
CA ALA A 50 -3.14 -10.90 2.30
C ALA A 50 -2.35 -9.67 2.76
N GLU A 51 -1.35 -9.28 2.00
CA GLU A 51 -0.74 -7.98 1.99
C GLU A 51 -0.63 -7.60 0.54
N GLN A 52 -1.17 -6.44 0.15
CA GLN A 52 -0.69 -5.72 -1.04
C GLN A 52 0.82 -5.92 -1.10
N ALA A 53 1.31 -6.65 -2.10
CA ALA A 53 2.70 -7.04 -2.19
C ALA A 53 3.56 -5.78 -2.04
N SER A 54 4.03 -5.53 -0.83
CA SER A 54 4.74 -4.32 -0.44
C SER A 54 4.11 -3.00 -0.92
N ILE A 55 2.98 -2.58 -0.34
CA ILE A 55 2.99 -1.15 0.06
C ILE A 55 4.27 -1.02 0.92
N LEU A 56 5.15 -0.07 0.63
CA LEU A 56 6.39 0.24 1.37
C LEU A 56 7.72 -0.42 0.95
N LYS A 57 7.86 -1.13 -0.19
CA LYS A 57 9.23 -1.33 -0.74
C LYS A 57 9.68 -0.05 -1.42
N ALA A 58 10.21 0.84 -0.57
CA ALA A 58 10.97 2.02 -0.90
C ALA A 58 10.20 3.04 -1.74
N THR A 59 9.64 4.04 -1.05
CA THR A 59 9.62 5.42 -1.53
C THR A 59 10.79 5.69 -2.48
N THR A 60 10.52 5.62 -3.79
CA THR A 60 11.43 5.98 -4.90
C THR A 60 12.90 5.61 -4.66
N PHE A 61 13.37 4.47 -5.14
CA PHE A 61 14.79 4.06 -5.14
C PHE A 61 15.76 5.22 -5.44
N SER A 62 15.36 6.13 -6.35
CA SER A 62 16.09 7.35 -6.70
C SER A 62 16.30 8.33 -5.53
N SER A 63 15.31 8.56 -4.67
CA SER A 63 15.41 9.51 -3.56
C SER A 63 16.30 8.98 -2.43
N TRP A 64 16.25 7.67 -2.17
CA TRP A 64 17.12 7.03 -1.19
C TRP A 64 18.59 7.06 -1.63
N ALA A 65 18.85 6.81 -2.92
CA ALA A 65 20.19 6.93 -3.50
C ALA A 65 20.73 8.37 -3.41
N ALA A 66 19.89 9.38 -3.67
CA ALA A 66 20.28 10.79 -3.56
C ALA A 66 20.66 11.19 -2.12
N LEU A 67 19.92 10.71 -1.11
CA LEU A 67 20.25 10.97 0.30
C LEU A 67 21.60 10.37 0.72
N ILE A 68 21.89 9.12 0.29
CA ILE A 68 23.17 8.47 0.56
C ILE A 68 24.31 9.22 -0.12
N PHE A 69 24.13 9.61 -1.38
CA PHE A 69 25.13 10.37 -2.11
C PHE A 69 25.46 11.69 -1.42
N LEU A 70 24.43 12.45 -1.02
CA LEU A 70 24.59 13.70 -0.29
C LEU A 70 25.33 13.49 1.03
N PHE A 71 25.01 12.43 1.77
CA PHE A 71 25.68 12.10 3.02
C PHE A 71 27.19 11.83 2.83
N VAL A 72 27.56 11.07 1.77
CA VAL A 72 28.96 10.80 1.44
C VAL A 72 29.73 12.07 1.07
N VAL A 73 29.10 12.97 0.29
CA VAL A 73 29.71 14.26 -0.09
C VAL A 73 29.98 15.12 1.15
N ILE A 74 29.02 15.21 2.07
CA ILE A 74 29.20 15.98 3.33
C ILE A 74 30.35 15.42 4.16
N LEU A 75 30.44 14.09 4.29
CA LEU A 75 31.55 13.45 5.02
C LEU A 75 32.91 13.74 4.38
N LEU A 76 33.00 13.70 3.04
CA LEU A 76 34.24 14.04 2.34
C LEU A 76 34.65 15.49 2.57
N VAL A 77 33.72 16.44 2.47
CA VAL A 77 33.99 17.86 2.73
C VAL A 77 34.45 18.05 4.18
N ALA A 78 33.77 17.42 5.15
CA ALA A 78 34.16 17.49 6.55
C ALA A 78 35.57 16.92 6.79
N LEU A 79 35.92 15.80 6.16
CA LEU A 79 37.26 15.22 6.22
C LEU A 79 38.33 16.13 5.60
N ILE A 80 38.05 16.73 4.45
CA ILE A 80 38.97 17.66 3.78
C ILE A 80 39.19 18.89 4.66
N LEU A 81 38.13 19.46 5.22
CA LEU A 81 38.23 20.61 6.13
C LEU A 81 39.01 20.24 7.39
N LEU A 82 38.70 19.10 8.02
CA LEU A 82 39.41 18.63 9.21
C LEU A 82 40.89 18.36 8.92
N PHE A 83 41.21 17.76 7.77
CA PHE A 83 42.60 17.54 7.38
C PHE A 83 43.31 18.85 7.03
N GLY A 84 42.62 19.79 6.39
CA GLY A 84 43.12 21.13 6.07
C GLY A 84 43.43 21.94 7.32
N THR A 85 42.51 21.99 8.28
CA THR A 85 42.73 22.68 9.57
C THR A 85 43.80 21.98 10.40
N PHE A 86 43.85 20.65 10.41
CA PHE A 86 44.92 19.90 11.07
C PHE A 86 46.29 20.19 10.45
N ARG A 87 46.37 20.28 9.12
CA ARG A 87 47.62 20.63 8.41
C ARG A 87 48.01 22.09 8.62
N SER A 88 47.04 23.01 8.69
CA SER A 88 47.26 24.43 8.96
C SER A 88 47.70 24.68 10.41
N SER A 89 47.10 23.99 11.37
CA SER A 89 47.51 24.02 12.79
C SER A 89 48.96 23.54 12.97
N LYS A 90 49.42 22.62 12.12
CA LYS A 90 50.83 22.18 12.09
C LYS A 90 51.77 23.17 11.39
N GLN A 91 51.26 24.14 10.64
CA GLN A 91 52.05 25.17 9.95
C GLN A 91 52.19 26.47 10.78
N GLU A 92 51.23 26.79 11.65
CA GLU A 92 51.28 27.95 12.56
C GLU A 92 52.24 27.80 13.76
N THR A 93 52.93 26.65 13.89
CA THR A 93 53.86 26.35 14.99
C THR A 93 55.30 26.11 14.53
N ILE A 94 55.76 26.85 13.51
CA ILE A 94 57.19 26.96 13.13
C ILE A 94 57.61 28.43 13.18
#